data_AF-A0A5M9J6C1-F1
#
_entry.id   AF-A0A5M9J6C1-F1
#
_cell.length_a   1.000
_cell.length_b   1.000
_cell.length_c   1.000
_cell.angle_alpha   90.00
_cell.angle_beta   90.00
_cell.angle_gamma   90.00
#
_symmetry.space_group_name_H-M   'P 1'
#
loop_
_entity.id
_entity.type
_entity.pdbx_description
1 polymer ?
#
loop_
_entity_poly.entity_id
_entity_poly.type
_entity_poly.pdbx_seq_one_letter_code
_entity_poly.pdbx_strand_id
1 'polypeptide(L)'
;MFKKGIRPVWEDDENKKGGKWIVRLKKGVADRYWENLVFAMAGDEFDPSEEVCGVVLSVRNGEDILSIWTRSGGGRVLKIRETLKRVLSFPPETKVEWKSHDSSIQQRTAIDEARKEKAANHHNNRNGNEASEKKQTS
;
A
#
# COMPACT_ATOMS: atom_id res chain seq x y z
N MET A 1 3.87 -8.66 -9.68
CA MET A 1 4.96 -9.62 -9.98
C MET A 1 5.92 -9.63 -8.80
N PHE A 2 6.33 -10.80 -8.31
CA PHE A 2 7.30 -10.91 -7.21
C PHE A 2 8.44 -11.84 -7.62
N LYS A 3 9.61 -11.66 -7.01
CA LYS A 3 10.73 -12.58 -7.19
C LYS A 3 10.34 -13.98 -6.70
N LYS A 4 10.94 -15.01 -7.31
CA LYS A 4 10.67 -16.41 -6.97
C LYS A 4 10.90 -16.65 -5.47
N GLY A 5 9.95 -17.33 -4.84
CA GLY A 5 10.02 -17.68 -3.42
C GLY A 5 9.49 -16.61 -2.46
N ILE A 6 9.20 -15.39 -2.95
CA ILE A 6 8.65 -14.32 -2.12
C ILE A 6 7.14 -14.21 -2.37
N ARG A 7 6.34 -14.39 -1.31
CA ARG A 7 4.89 -14.22 -1.43
C ARG A 7 4.54 -12.73 -1.42
N PRO A 8 3.50 -12.30 -2.16
CA PRO A 8 3.06 -10.89 -2.20
C PRO A 8 2.25 -10.49 -0.95
N VAL A 9 2.70 -10.92 0.23
CA VAL A 9 2.04 -10.71 1.53
C VAL A 9 3.06 -10.14 2.50
N TRP A 10 2.60 -9.32 3.45
CA TRP A 10 3.48 -8.59 4.36
C TRP A 10 4.06 -9.49 5.45
N GLU A 11 3.41 -10.63 5.71
CA GLU A 11 3.83 -11.69 6.64
C GLU A 11 5.02 -12.50 6.11
N ASP A 12 5.35 -12.37 4.82
CA ASP A 12 6.51 -13.02 4.24
C ASP A 12 7.80 -12.51 4.89
N ASP A 13 8.74 -13.41 5.18
CA ASP A 13 9.98 -13.07 5.89
C ASP A 13 10.81 -12.02 5.15
N GLU A 14 10.74 -12.03 3.82
CA GLU A 14 11.42 -11.07 2.97
C GLU A 14 10.70 -9.71 2.92
N ASN A 15 9.42 -9.62 3.29
CA ASN A 15 8.65 -8.38 3.23
C ASN A 15 8.42 -7.73 4.59
N LYS A 16 8.39 -8.50 5.67
CA LYS A 16 7.89 -8.05 6.99
C LYS A 16 8.67 -6.89 7.60
N LYS A 17 9.98 -6.80 7.36
CA LYS A 17 10.84 -5.68 7.82
C LYS A 17 11.02 -4.58 6.77
N GLY A 18 10.32 -4.73 5.66
CA GLY A 18 10.46 -3.93 4.47
C GLY A 18 9.49 -2.77 4.39
N GLY A 19 9.34 -2.30 3.17
CA GLY A 19 8.35 -1.29 2.84
C GLY A 19 8.14 -1.23 1.35
N LYS A 20 7.50 -0.15 0.93
CA LYS A 20 7.22 0.09 -0.47
C LYS A 20 7.37 1.55 -0.85
N TRP A 21 7.89 1.77 -2.05
CA TRP A 21 7.73 3.03 -2.75
C TRP A 21 6.39 3.02 -3.48
N ILE A 22 5.65 4.12 -3.39
CA ILE A 22 4.29 4.26 -3.89
C ILE A 22 4.24 5.44 -4.86
N VAL A 23 3.64 5.22 -6.02
CA VAL A 23 3.33 6.26 -7.00
C VAL A 23 1.84 6.19 -7.31
N ARG A 24 1.16 7.32 -7.17
CA ARG A 24 -0.26 7.46 -7.53
C ARG A 24 -0.33 8.03 -8.95
N LEU A 25 -1.02 7.29 -9.81
CA LEU A 25 -1.16 7.58 -11.23
C LEU A 25 -2.60 7.99 -11.53
N LYS A 26 -2.76 8.98 -12.39
CA LYS A 26 -4.07 9.26 -12.99
C LYS A 26 -4.52 8.05 -13.83
N LYS A 27 -5.83 7.94 -14.07
CA LYS A 27 -6.36 6.90 -14.94
C LYS A 27 -5.83 7.02 -16.37
N GLY A 28 -5.69 5.86 -17.03
CA GLY A 28 -5.33 5.76 -18.45
C GLY A 28 -3.82 5.73 -18.74
N VAL A 29 -2.95 5.84 -17.74
CA VAL A 29 -1.48 5.75 -17.94
C VAL A 29 -0.84 4.54 -17.28
N ALA A 30 -1.59 3.78 -16.48
CA ALA A 30 -1.05 2.72 -15.64
C ALA A 30 -0.42 1.57 -16.43
N ASP A 31 -1.02 1.17 -17.55
CA ASP A 31 -0.58 0.01 -18.33
C ASP A 31 0.86 0.19 -18.84
N ARG A 32 1.18 1.36 -19.40
CA ARG A 32 2.53 1.68 -19.89
C ARG A 32 3.56 1.68 -18.76
N TYR A 33 3.23 2.29 -17.62
CA TYR A 33 4.16 2.31 -16.48
C TYR A 33 4.33 0.93 -15.85
N TRP A 34 3.27 0.12 -15.83
CA TRP A 34 3.32 -1.24 -15.33
C TRP A 34 4.21 -2.12 -16.19
N GLU A 35 4.05 -2.06 -17.52
CA GLU A 35 4.87 -2.83 -18.47
C GLU A 35 6.36 -2.47 -18.32
N ASN A 36 6.69 -1.17 -18.36
CA ASN A 36 8.07 -0.71 -18.18
C ASN A 36 8.65 -1.14 -16.82
N LEU A 37 7.85 -1.12 -15.75
CA LEU A 37 8.29 -1.54 -14.43
C LEU A 37 8.57 -3.05 -14.37
N VAL A 38 7.71 -3.85 -15.02
CA VAL A 38 7.90 -5.30 -15.12
C VAL A 38 9.17 -5.62 -15.91
N PHE A 39 9.43 -4.94 -17.03
CA PHE A 39 10.66 -5.11 -17.79
C PHE A 39 11.90 -4.67 -17.00
N ALA A 40 11.88 -3.52 -16.33
CA ALA A 40 13.00 -3.09 -15.50
C ALA A 40 13.31 -4.08 -14.37
N MET A 41 12.28 -4.69 -13.77
CA MET A 41 12.47 -5.71 -12.73
C MET A 41 12.99 -7.03 -13.31
N ALA A 42 12.54 -7.45 -14.49
CA ALA A 42 13.01 -8.67 -15.15
C ALA A 42 14.42 -8.52 -15.74
N GLY A 43 14.77 -7.32 -16.21
CA GLY A 43 16.08 -6.96 -16.76
C GLY A 43 17.12 -6.57 -15.69
N ASP A 44 16.79 -6.71 -14.42
CA ASP A 44 17.70 -6.46 -13.30
C ASP A 44 18.25 -5.03 -13.22
N GLU A 45 17.47 -4.02 -13.63
CA GLU A 45 17.93 -2.62 -13.70
C GLU A 45 18.03 -1.92 -12.33
N PHE A 46 17.53 -2.55 -11.27
CA PHE A 46 17.52 -2.00 -9.92
C PHE A 46 18.85 -2.21 -9.21
N ASP A 47 19.35 -1.16 -8.55
CA ASP A 47 20.55 -1.20 -7.71
C ASP A 47 20.21 -0.69 -6.30
N PRO A 48 20.37 -1.49 -5.23
CA PRO A 48 20.69 -2.92 -5.23
C PRO A 48 19.49 -3.82 -5.60
N SER A 49 19.61 -4.68 -6.62
CA SER A 49 18.49 -5.51 -7.07
C SER A 49 17.98 -6.46 -6.00
N GLU A 50 18.87 -7.04 -5.18
CA GLU A 50 18.49 -7.96 -4.12
C GLU A 50 17.50 -7.32 -3.16
N GLU A 51 17.51 -5.99 -2.99
CA GLU A 51 16.54 -5.31 -2.14
C GLU A 51 15.12 -5.35 -2.66
N VAL A 52 14.90 -5.55 -3.96
CA VAL A 52 13.57 -5.57 -4.57
C VAL A 52 12.91 -6.94 -4.37
N CYS A 53 11.77 -6.95 -3.69
CA CYS A 53 10.94 -8.14 -3.50
C CYS A 53 9.97 -8.34 -4.67
N GLY A 54 9.33 -7.25 -5.11
CA GLY A 54 8.24 -7.32 -6.07
C GLY A 54 7.67 -5.97 -6.44
N VAL A 55 6.81 -5.98 -7.46
CA VAL A 55 6.07 -4.82 -7.96
C VAL A 55 4.58 -5.13 -8.00
N VAL A 56 3.78 -4.13 -7.68
CA VAL A 56 2.33 -4.21 -7.53
C VAL A 56 1.66 -3.05 -8.26
N LEU A 57 0.64 -3.36 -9.06
CA LEU A 57 -0.32 -2.39 -9.56
C LEU A 57 -1.66 -2.62 -8.85
N SER A 58 -2.18 -1.60 -8.18
CA SER A 58 -3.51 -1.60 -7.58
C SER A 58 -4.42 -0.67 -8.36
N VAL A 59 -5.38 -1.25 -9.09
CA VAL A 59 -6.39 -0.50 -9.86
C VAL A 59 -7.53 -0.08 -8.94
N ARG A 60 -7.83 1.22 -8.85
CA ARG A 60 -8.92 1.76 -8.00
C ARG A 60 -9.87 2.62 -8.81
N ASN A 61 -10.95 3.14 -8.23
CA ASN A 61 -11.93 3.91 -9.02
C ASN A 61 -11.39 5.27 -9.52
N GLY A 62 -10.65 6.00 -8.68
CA GLY A 62 -10.17 7.36 -9.01
C GLY A 62 -8.73 7.46 -9.51
N GLU A 63 -7.89 6.49 -9.17
CA GLU A 63 -6.46 6.49 -9.49
C GLU A 63 -5.95 5.06 -9.52
N ASP A 64 -4.77 4.88 -10.11
CA ASP A 64 -4.03 3.63 -10.05
C ASP A 64 -2.81 3.82 -9.16
N ILE A 65 -2.46 2.79 -8.40
CA ILE A 65 -1.32 2.85 -7.49
C ILE A 65 -0.28 1.84 -7.95
N LEU A 66 0.86 2.35 -8.40
CA LEU A 66 2.04 1.56 -8.69
C LEU A 66 2.91 1.49 -7.44
N SER A 67 3.46 0.32 -7.14
CA SER A 67 4.34 0.16 -5.98
C SER A 67 5.46 -0.83 -6.24
N ILE A 68 6.63 -0.55 -5.67
CA ILE A 68 7.75 -1.48 -5.59
C ILE A 68 8.01 -1.79 -4.12
N TRP A 69 8.01 -3.08 -3.78
CA TRP A 69 8.23 -3.61 -2.44
C TRP A 69 9.70 -3.95 -2.28
N THR A 70 10.27 -3.57 -1.14
CA THR A 70 11.67 -3.82 -0.82
C THR A 70 11.80 -4.55 0.51
N ARG A 71 12.84 -5.38 0.65
CA ARG A 71 13.03 -6.24 1.83
C ARG A 71 13.35 -5.49 3.12
N SER A 72 13.95 -4.31 2.98
CA SER A 72 14.31 -3.43 4.09
C SER A 72 13.95 -1.99 3.76
N GLY A 73 14.07 -1.11 4.76
CA GLY A 73 14.01 0.34 4.58
C GLY A 73 15.39 1.02 4.70
N GLY A 74 15.38 2.35 4.80
CA GLY A 74 16.58 3.15 5.05
C GLY A 74 17.32 3.60 3.78
N GLY A 75 18.62 3.90 3.90
CA GLY A 75 19.39 4.54 2.83
C GLY A 75 19.52 3.71 1.55
N ARG A 76 19.59 2.39 1.65
CA ARG A 76 19.80 1.49 0.49
C ARG A 76 18.66 1.55 -0.52
N VAL A 77 17.42 1.74 -0.04
CA VAL A 77 16.24 1.80 -0.91
C VAL A 77 16.03 3.16 -1.57
N LEU A 78 16.84 4.17 -1.24
CA LEU A 78 16.80 5.46 -1.94
C LEU A 78 17.27 5.31 -3.40
N LYS A 79 18.29 4.49 -3.65
CA LYS A 79 18.74 4.20 -5.03
C LYS A 79 17.64 3.53 -5.85
N ILE A 80 16.87 2.62 -5.24
CA ILE A 80 15.70 1.98 -5.89
C ILE A 80 14.68 3.01 -6.35
N ARG A 81 14.42 4.05 -5.54
CA ARG A 81 13.54 5.16 -5.93
C ARG A 81 14.08 5.93 -7.13
N GLU A 82 15.37 6.22 -7.15
CA GLU A 82 15.97 6.97 -8.25
C GLU A 82 16.02 6.14 -9.55
N THR A 83 16.31 4.84 -9.46
CA THR A 83 16.14 3.92 -10.59
C THR A 83 14.69 3.88 -11.05
N LEU A 84 13.71 3.76 -10.15
CA LEU A 84 12.29 3.74 -10.50
C LEU A 84 11.89 4.97 -11.32
N LYS A 85 12.31 6.17 -10.89
CA LYS A 85 12.06 7.41 -11.64
C LYS A 85 12.70 7.40 -13.02
N ARG A 86 13.95 6.91 -13.12
CA ARG A 86 14.70 6.84 -14.37
C ARG A 86 14.06 5.87 -15.37
N VAL A 87 13.83 4.62 -14.98
CA VAL A 87 13.31 3.56 -15.89
C VAL A 87 11.89 3.86 -16.35
N LEU A 88 11.10 4.51 -15.49
CA LEU A 88 9.74 4.91 -15.84
C LEU A 88 9.70 6.29 -16.52
N SER A 89 10.83 7.00 -16.63
CA SER A 89 10.88 8.34 -17.19
C SER A 89 9.84 9.27 -16.57
N PHE A 90 9.71 9.22 -15.25
CA PHE A 90 8.72 10.04 -14.56
C PHE A 90 9.00 11.53 -14.72
N PRO A 91 7.96 12.36 -14.88
CA PRO A 91 8.10 13.81 -14.75
C PRO A 91 8.75 14.20 -13.41
N PRO A 92 9.60 15.24 -13.36
CA PRO A 92 10.33 15.63 -12.15
C PRO A 92 9.46 15.87 -10.90
N GLU A 93 8.21 16.31 -11.10
CA GLU A 93 7.22 16.59 -10.07
C GLU A 93 6.53 15.33 -9.51
N THR A 94 6.78 14.16 -10.09
CA THR A 94 6.14 12.90 -9.69
C THR A 94 6.51 12.55 -8.26
N LYS A 95 5.50 12.53 -7.38
CA LYS A 95 5.67 12.16 -5.99
C LYS A 95 5.82 10.64 -5.88
N VAL A 96 6.97 10.22 -5.35
CA VAL A 96 7.26 8.83 -4.99
C VAL A 96 7.40 8.77 -3.46
N GLU A 97 6.45 8.14 -2.80
CA GLU A 97 6.29 8.12 -1.33
C GLU A 97 6.78 6.79 -0.76
N TRP A 98 7.55 6.82 0.33
CA TRP A 98 7.92 5.63 1.07
C TRP A 98 6.89 5.29 2.14
N LYS A 99 6.52 4.01 2.27
CA LYS A 99 5.77 3.50 3.42
C LYS A 99 6.35 2.20 3.92
N SER A 100 6.65 2.15 5.22
CA SER A 100 6.94 0.88 5.90
C SER A 100 5.71 -0.05 5.89
N HIS A 101 5.95 -1.35 5.84
CA HIS A 101 4.87 -2.33 5.99
C HIS A 101 4.28 -2.30 7.41
N ASP A 102 5.11 -2.14 8.44
CA ASP A 102 4.65 -2.05 9.84
C ASP A 102 3.67 -0.89 10.06
N SER A 103 4.01 0.31 9.57
CA SER A 103 3.13 1.48 9.70
C SER A 103 1.84 1.32 8.88
N SER A 104 1.92 0.62 7.73
CA SER A 104 0.75 0.33 6.90
C SER A 104 -0.23 -0.63 7.61
N ILE A 105 0.29 -1.59 8.38
CA ILE A 105 -0.50 -2.53 9.18
C ILE A 105 -1.19 -1.79 10.33
N GLN A 106 -0.42 -1.03 11.11
CA GLN A 106 -0.96 -0.26 12.25
C GLN A 106 -2.08 0.69 11.80
N GLN A 107 -1.89 1.38 10.68
CA GLN A 107 -2.93 2.26 10.12
C GLN A 107 -4.19 1.48 9.73
N ARG A 108 -4.04 0.27 9.17
CA ARG A 108 -5.18 -0.53 8.75
C ARG A 108 -5.95 -1.09 9.95
N THR A 109 -5.24 -1.60 10.96
CA THR A 109 -5.82 -2.05 12.22
C THR A 109 -6.59 -0.92 12.91
N ALA A 110 -6.00 0.27 13.04
CA ALA A 110 -6.66 1.43 13.65
C ALA A 110 -7.94 1.86 12.90
N ILE A 111 -7.94 1.82 11.57
CA ILE A 111 -9.14 2.11 10.76
C ILE A 111 -10.25 1.08 11.01
N ASP A 112 -9.89 -0.19 11.12
CA ASP A 112 -10.86 -1.26 11.33
C ASP A 112 -11.44 -1.25 12.76
N GLU A 113 -10.63 -0.92 13.77
CA GLU A 113 -11.08 -0.68 15.14
C GLU A 113 -12.04 0.50 15.23
N ALA A 114 -11.68 1.65 14.65
CA ALA A 114 -12.55 2.83 14.63
C ALA A 114 -13.88 2.58 13.92
N ARG A 115 -13.90 1.72 12.89
CA ARG A 115 -15.14 1.29 12.22
C ARG A 115 -16.01 0.42 13.12
N LYS A 116 -15.41 -0.53 13.86
CA LYS A 116 -16.13 -1.39 14.81
C LYS A 116 -16.73 -0.58 15.96
N GLU A 117 -15.97 0.35 16.53
CA GLU A 117 -16.44 1.24 17.61
C GLU A 117 -17.64 2.09 17.17
N LYS A 118 -17.56 2.70 15.98
CA LYS A 118 -18.68 3.48 15.41
C LYS A 118 -19.93 2.61 15.21
N ALA A 119 -19.78 1.39 14.71
CA ALA A 119 -20.90 0.47 14.54
C ALA A 119 -21.53 0.03 15.89
N ALA A 120 -20.70 -0.24 16.90
CA ALA A 120 -21.16 -0.62 18.24
C ALA A 120 -21.88 0.53 18.97
N ASN A 121 -21.35 1.76 18.91
CA ASN A 121 -22.02 2.93 19.47
C ASN A 121 -23.37 3.21 18.82
N HIS A 122 -23.49 2.98 17.50
CA HIS A 122 -24.76 3.16 16.80
C HIS A 122 -25.82 2.11 17.18
N HIS A 123 -25.41 0.93 17.62
CA HIS A 123 -26.30 -0.12 18.12
C HIS A 123 -26.75 0.17 19.56
N ASN A 124 -25.84 0.65 20.42
CA ASN A 124 -26.14 0.95 21.81
C ASN A 124 -27.11 2.15 21.95
N ASN A 125 -27.01 3.14 21.06
CA ASN A 125 -27.90 4.31 21.06
C ASN A 125 -29.34 4.00 20.60
N ARG A 126 -29.55 2.95 19.80
CA ARG A 126 -30.89 2.46 19.42
C ARG A 126 -31.58 1.74 20.58
N ASN A 127 -30.86 0.85 21.26
CA ASN A 127 -31.40 0.13 22.42
C ASN A 127 -31.69 1.05 23.61
N GLY A 128 -30.91 2.13 23.78
CA GLY A 128 -31.17 3.16 24.78
C GLY A 128 -32.46 3.94 24.56
N ASN A 129 -32.82 4.22 23.30
CA ASN A 129 -34.05 4.95 22.95
C ASN A 129 -35.32 4.08 23.04
N GLU A 130 -35.26 2.80 22.69
CA GLU A 130 -36.41 1.88 22.86
C GLU A 130 -36.71 1.58 24.34
N ALA A 131 -35.69 1.61 25.20
CA ALA A 131 -35.85 1.39 26.65
C ALA A 131 -36.46 2.60 27.37
N SER A 132 -36.26 3.83 26.87
CA SER A 132 -36.86 5.05 27.43
C SER A 132 -38.31 5.26 26.98
N GLU A 133 -38.70 4.84 25.77
CA GLU A 133 -40.11 4.91 25.31
C GLU A 133 -41.04 3.95 26.08
N LYS A 134 -40.54 2.79 26.53
CA LYS A 134 -41.33 1.84 27.34
C LYS A 134 -41.55 2.27 28.80
N LYS A 135 -40.84 3.29 29.29
CA LYS A 135 -41.02 3.82 30.66
C LYS A 135 -42.01 4.98 30.77
N GLN A 136 -42.50 5.53 29.65
CA GLN A 136 -43.49 6.62 29.64
C GLN A 136 -44.93 6.16 29.38
N THR A 137 -45.16 4.85 29.19
CA THR A 137 -46.46 4.26 28.85
C THR A 137 -47.03 3.31 29.92
N SER A 138 -46.52 3.38 31.16
CA SER A 138 -47.13 2.71 32.33
C SER A 138 -47.51 3.72 33.41
#